data_AF-T1GRB5-F1
#
_entry.id   AF-T1GRB5-F1
#
_cell.length_a   1.000
_cell.length_b   1.000
_cell.length_c   1.000
_cell.angle_alpha   90.00
_cell.angle_beta   90.00
_cell.angle_gamma   90.00
#
_symmetry.space_group_name_H-M   'P 1'
#
loop_
_entity.id
_entity.type
_entity.pdbx_description
1 polymer ?
#
loop_
_entity_poly.entity_id
_entity_poly.type
_entity_poly.pdbx_seq_one_letter_code
_entity_poly.pdbx_strand_id
1 'polypeptide(L)' 'MVIKKMVQQFYEAQVYDEYVIKGNSAIFKCQIPSFVADHVEINYWTATSGEYYFPNSTGIESMFTSYGVIP' A
#
# COMPACT_ATOMS: atom_id res chain seq x y z
N MET A 1 -1.87 -36.77 7.50
CA MET A 1 -1.69 -35.68 8.49
C MET A 1 -0.85 -34.60 7.83
N VAL A 2 -1.41 -33.41 7.57
CA VAL A 2 -0.65 -32.28 7.01
C VAL A 2 -0.26 -31.39 8.17
N ILE A 3 1.05 -31.26 8.44
CA ILE A 3 1.55 -30.33 9.44
C ILE A 3 1.68 -28.97 8.77
N LYS A 4 0.72 -28.06 9.01
CA LYS A 4 0.87 -26.65 8.65
C LYS A 4 1.89 -26.05 9.62
N LYS A 5 3.15 -25.96 9.19
CA LYS A 5 4.19 -25.24 9.92
C LYS A 5 3.85 -23.76 9.88
N MET A 6 3.38 -23.21 11.00
CA MET A 6 3.17 -21.78 11.14
C MET A 6 4.55 -21.12 11.20
N VAL A 7 4.87 -20.33 10.18
CA VAL A 7 6.12 -19.56 10.16
C VAL A 7 5.76 -18.13 10.55
N GLN A 8 6.16 -17.71 11.76
CA GLN A 8 6.18 -16.28 12.10
C GLN A 8 7.36 -15.66 11.35
N GLN A 9 7.12 -15.24 10.11
CA GLN A 9 8.08 -14.45 9.35
C GLN A 9 7.86 -12.98 9.68
N PHE A 10 8.95 -12.27 10.01
CA PHE A 10 8.91 -10.81 10.07
C PHE A 10 8.58 -10.27 8.67
N TYR A 11 7.68 -9.30 8.61
CA TYR A 11 7.35 -8.57 7.40
C TYR A 11 7.52 -7.07 7.63
N GLU A 12 7.88 -6.37 6.58
CA GLU A 12 7.98 -4.92 6.56
C GLU A 12 7.28 -4.44 5.29
N ALA A 13 6.40 -3.45 5.43
CA ALA A 13 5.75 -2.82 4.30
C ALA A 13 6.66 -1.72 3.75
N GLN A 14 6.94 -1.76 2.45
CA GLN A 14 7.85 -0.81 1.80
C GLN A 14 7.17 -0.09 0.65
N VAL A 15 7.49 1.18 0.46
CA VAL A 15 7.08 2.01 -0.68
C VAL A 15 8.34 2.48 -1.38
N TYR A 16 8.37 2.44 -2.71
CA TYR A 16 9.49 2.91 -3.50
C TYR A 16 9.20 4.28 -4.10
N ASP A 17 10.26 4.95 -4.59
CA ASP A 17 10.13 6.23 -5.27
C ASP A 17 9.76 6.01 -6.74
N GLU A 18 8.61 6.57 -7.15
CA GLU A 18 8.17 6.59 -8.54
C GLU A 18 8.41 7.96 -9.17
N TYR A 19 9.13 7.97 -10.29
CA TYR A 19 9.38 9.19 -11.06
C TYR A 19 8.22 9.47 -12.01
N VAL A 20 7.51 10.57 -11.75
CA VAL A 20 6.35 10.99 -12.53
C VAL A 20 6.61 12.32 -13.24
N ILE A 21 6.04 12.46 -14.43
CA ILE A 21 6.11 13.71 -15.19
C ILE A 21 5.14 14.71 -14.56
N LYS A 22 5.59 15.98 -14.42
CA LYS A 22 4.75 17.06 -13.92
C LYS A 22 3.44 17.16 -14.72
N GLY A 23 2.30 17.07 -14.04
CA GLY A 23 0.96 17.11 -14.63
C GLY A 23 0.31 15.73 -14.81
N ASN A 24 1.05 14.63 -14.59
CA ASN A 24 0.48 13.30 -14.48
C ASN A 24 0.21 12.96 -13.01
N SER A 25 -0.81 12.15 -12.76
CA SER A 25 -1.05 11.56 -11.44
C SER A 25 0.03 10.52 -11.13
N ALA A 26 0.56 10.58 -9.91
CA ALA A 26 1.46 9.57 -9.40
C ALA A 26 0.67 8.41 -8.80
N ILE A 27 1.16 7.18 -9.02
CA ILE A 27 0.62 5.99 -8.39
C ILE A 27 1.74 5.34 -7.59
N PHE A 28 1.62 5.36 -6.26
CA PHE A 28 2.55 4.72 -5.36
C PHE A 28 2.02 3.35 -4.95
N LYS A 29 2.90 2.35 -4.87
CA LYS A 29 2.53 0.99 -4.47
C LYS A 29 3.21 0.60 -3.16
N CYS A 30 2.40 0.21 -2.19
CA CYS A 30 2.86 -0.39 -0.94
C CYS A 30 3.08 -1.89 -1.16
N GLN A 31 4.34 -2.31 -1.03
CA GLN A 31 4.76 -3.69 -1.17
C GLN A 31 4.49 -4.43 0.14
N ILE A 32 3.36 -5.13 0.19
CA ILE A 32 3.00 -6.05 1.26
C ILE A 32 3.33 -7.47 0.78
N PRO A 33 4.15 -8.24 1.51
CA PRO A 33 4.43 -9.62 1.13
C PRO A 33 3.16 -10.48 1.06
N SER A 34 3.08 -11.36 0.07
CA SER A 34 1.86 -12.14 -0.21
C SER A 34 1.40 -13.02 0.95
N PHE A 35 2.31 -13.47 1.81
CA PHE A 35 1.99 -14.34 2.95
C PHE A 35 1.23 -13.63 4.08
N VAL A 36 1.22 -12.29 4.10
CA VAL A 36 0.47 -11.45 5.06
C VAL A 36 -0.58 -10.57 4.39
N ALA A 37 -0.67 -10.58 3.07
CA ALA A 37 -1.57 -9.70 2.31
C ALA A 37 -3.05 -9.83 2.71
N ASP A 38 -3.51 -11.04 3.08
CA ASP A 38 -4.90 -11.26 3.50
C ASP A 38 -5.21 -10.75 4.93
N HIS A 39 -4.19 -10.38 5.69
CA HIS A 39 -4.29 -10.02 7.10
C HIS A 39 -3.88 -8.56 7.38
N VAL A 40 -3.47 -7.82 6.35
CA VAL A 40 -2.96 -6.46 6.45
C VAL A 40 -3.71 -5.58 5.45
N GLU A 41 -4.14 -4.41 5.92
CA GLU A 41 -4.79 -3.41 5.10
C GLU A 41 -4.10 -2.04 5.27
N ILE A 42 -4.31 -1.15 4.30
CA ILE A 42 -3.75 0.20 4.34
C ILE A 42 -4.74 1.13 5.00
N ASN A 43 -4.34 1.75 6.11
CA ASN A 43 -5.15 2.72 6.83
C ASN A 43 -5.14 4.10 6.17
N TYR A 44 -3.95 4.63 5.90
CA TYR A 44 -3.73 5.93 5.28
C TYR A 44 -2.35 5.99 4.63
N TRP A 45 -2.18 6.91 3.70
CA TRP A 45 -0.88 7.31 3.17
C TRP A 45 -0.45 8.62 3.81
N THR A 46 0.84 8.75 4.09
CA THR A 46 1.43 9.99 4.58
C THR A 46 2.40 10.52 3.53
N ALA A 47 2.23 11.77 3.14
CA ALA A 47 3.17 12.45 2.25
C ALA A 47 4.32 13.07 3.06
N THR A 48 5.45 13.33 2.39
CA THR A 48 6.58 14.06 2.99
C THR A 48 6.18 15.48 3.44
N SER A 49 5.13 16.06 2.85
CA SER A 49 4.52 17.32 3.28
C SER A 49 3.81 17.25 4.64
N GLY A 50 3.58 16.05 5.19
CA GLY A 50 2.79 15.82 6.41
C GLY A 50 1.29 15.67 6.16
N GLU A 51 0.85 15.61 4.90
CA GLU A 51 -0.54 15.39 4.53
C GLU A 51 -0.92 13.91 4.59
N TYR A 52 -2.15 13.63 5.00
CA TYR A 52 -2.69 12.27 5.10
C TYR A 52 -3.75 12.02 4.03
N TYR A 53 -3.65 10.90 3.33
CA TYR A 53 -4.60 10.49 2.29
C TYR A 53 -5.29 9.19 2.72
N PHE A 54 -6.61 9.26 2.90
CA PHE A 54 -7.42 8.13 3.32
C PHE A 54 -8.07 7.45 2.10
N PRO A 55 -8.00 6.11 1.99
CA PRO A 55 -8.49 5.37 0.82
C PRO A 55 -10.00 5.51 0.56
N ASN A 56 -10.78 5.99 1.54
CA ASN A 56 -12.23 6.17 1.42
C ASN A 56 -12.65 7.63 1.14
N SER A 57 -11.69 8.56 1.00
CA SER A 57 -11.99 10.00 0.88
C SER A 57 -11.77 10.58 -0.52
N THR A 58 -11.02 9.86 -1.34
CA THR A 58 -10.80 10.17 -2.75
C THR A 58 -11.55 9.10 -3.55
N GLY A 59 -12.27 9.48 -4.62
CA GLY A 59 -13.07 8.55 -5.44
C GLY A 59 -12.27 7.53 -6.24
N ILE A 60 -11.21 6.99 -5.65
CA ILE A 60 -10.44 5.85 -6.13
C ILE A 60 -11.28 4.64 -5.76
N GLU A 61 -12.06 4.15 -6.73
CA GLU A 61 -12.70 2.85 -6.58
C GLU A 61 -11.68 1.82 -6.14
N SER A 62 -12.09 1.07 -5.13
CA SER A 62 -11.41 0.06 -4.35
C SER A 62 -10.84 -1.10 -5.18
N MET A 63 -9.93 -0.85 -6.11
CA MET A 63 -9.26 -1.97 -6.78
C MET A 63 -8.03 -2.45 -6.05
N PHE A 64 -7.28 -1.61 -5.32
CA PHE A 64 -6.21 -2.11 -4.47
C PHE A 64 -5.88 -1.11 -3.36
N THR A 65 -6.14 -1.45 -2.11
CA THR A 65 -5.67 -0.70 -0.93
C THR A 65 -4.16 -0.44 -0.97
N SER A 66 -3.39 -1.24 -1.72
CA SER A 66 -1.96 -1.09 -1.94
C SER A 66 -1.54 0.02 -2.91
N TYR A 67 -2.45 0.73 -3.58
CA TYR A 67 -2.11 1.79 -4.54
C TYR A 67 -2.68 3.14 -4.09
N GLY A 68 -1.81 4.13 -3.90
CA GLY A 68 -2.19 5.52 -3.58
C GLY A 68 -2.01 6.43 -4.79
N VAL A 69 -3.01 7.25 -5.13
CA VAL A 69 -2.92 8.22 -6.22
C VAL A 69 -2.71 9.62 -5.65
N ILE A 70 -1.60 10.27 -6.02
CA ILE A 70 -1.31 11.67 -5.66
C ILE A 70 -1.42 12.51 -6.95
N PRO A 71 -2.38 13.45 -7.03
CA PRO A 71 -2.54 14.35 -8.17
C PRO A 71 -1.44 15.43 -8.25
#